data_AF-A0A3N7FRF6-F1
#
_entry.id   AF-A0A3N7FRF6-F1
#
_cell.length_a   1.000
_cell.length_b   1.000
_cell.length_c   1.000
_cell.angle_alpha   90.00
_cell.angle_beta   90.00
_cell.angle_gamma   90.00
#
_symmetry.space_group_name_H-M   'P 1'
#
loop_
_entity.id
_entity.type
_entity.pdbx_description
1 polymer ?
#
loop_
_entity_poly.entity_id
_entity_poly.type
_entity_poly.pdbx_seq_one_letter_code
_entity_poly.pdbx_strand_id
1 'polypeptide(L)'
;MKGLFKSKPRTPVDIVRQTRDLLIYADQSSASLSDSKREEKMAELAKNIRELKSILYGNSESEPVSEACAQLTQEFFRENTLRLLIFCLSQLNLEARKDATQVVANLQRQQVNSRLIASDYLEKNTDLLDTLIAGYENTDMALHYGVMLRECIRHQTVARYVLESPNVKKFFDYIQLPYFDISADAAATFKELLTRHKSTAASTAVCKNSERESKTSKIKNNMQKSSRSHTENEPRNQKQKEKECNKKT
;
A
#
# COMPACT_ATOMS: atom_id res chain seq x y z
N MET A 1 -17.07 9.86 -53.04
CA MET A 1 -17.39 10.48 -51.73
C MET A 1 -17.27 9.40 -50.66
N LYS A 2 -16.18 9.35 -49.89
CA LYS A 2 -16.06 8.47 -48.72
C LYS A 2 -16.69 9.20 -47.54
N GLY A 3 -17.91 8.81 -47.19
CA GLY A 3 -18.64 9.39 -46.07
C GLY A 3 -17.84 9.23 -44.78
N LEU A 4 -17.55 10.36 -44.14
CA LEU A 4 -17.03 10.44 -42.78
C LEU A 4 -18.06 9.86 -41.80
N PHE A 5 -18.04 8.55 -41.57
CA PHE A 5 -18.63 7.99 -40.36
C PHE A 5 -17.71 8.37 -39.19
N LYS A 6 -17.95 9.52 -38.56
CA LYS A 6 -17.37 9.79 -37.24
C LYS A 6 -17.94 8.73 -36.29
N SER A 7 -17.09 7.83 -35.81
CA SER A 7 -17.47 6.87 -34.77
C SER A 7 -18.10 7.64 -33.60
N LYS A 8 -19.21 7.12 -33.07
CA LYS A 8 -19.87 7.70 -31.90
C LYS A 8 -18.83 7.90 -30.77
N PRO A 9 -18.80 9.06 -30.10
CA PRO A 9 -17.89 9.25 -28.97
C PRO A 9 -18.15 8.17 -27.92
N ARG A 10 -17.09 7.52 -27.46
CA ARG A 10 -17.18 6.47 -26.43
C ARG A 10 -17.61 7.10 -25.11
N THR A 11 -18.56 6.49 -24.44
CA THR A 11 -18.98 6.90 -23.10
C THR A 11 -17.99 6.40 -22.04
N PRO A 12 -17.97 6.96 -20.82
CA PRO A 12 -17.14 6.42 -19.73
C PRO A 12 -17.37 4.93 -19.48
N VAL A 13 -18.63 4.49 -19.58
CA VAL A 13 -19.03 3.08 -19.44
C VAL A 13 -18.42 2.21 -20.56
N ASP A 14 -18.45 2.67 -21.81
CA ASP A 14 -17.87 1.93 -22.94
C ASP A 14 -16.36 1.74 -22.77
N ILE A 15 -15.66 2.78 -22.30
CA ILE A 15 -14.20 2.73 -22.06
C ILE A 15 -13.88 1.72 -20.96
N VAL A 16 -14.64 1.69 -19.86
CA VAL A 16 -14.45 0.70 -18.80
C VAL A 16 -14.65 -0.72 -19.31
N ARG A 17 -15.72 -0.97 -20.08
CA ARG A 17 -15.99 -2.30 -20.65
C ARG A 17 -14.87 -2.76 -21.57
N GLN A 18 -14.47 -1.89 -22.51
CA GLN A 18 -13.37 -2.19 -23.42
C GLN A 18 -12.04 -2.40 -22.68
N THR A 19 -11.78 -1.63 -21.62
CA THR A 19 -10.60 -1.85 -20.75
C THR A 19 -10.66 -3.22 -20.10
N ARG A 20 -11.82 -3.61 -19.55
CA ARG A 20 -12.01 -4.91 -18.91
C ARG A 20 -11.80 -6.07 -19.89
N ASP A 21 -12.35 -5.99 -21.09
CA ASP A 21 -12.18 -7.03 -22.11
C ASP A 21 -10.71 -7.22 -22.49
N LEU A 22 -9.96 -6.12 -22.61
CA LEU A 22 -8.51 -6.15 -22.85
C LEU A 22 -7.72 -6.69 -21.65
N LEU A 23 -8.16 -6.43 -20.42
CA LEU A 23 -7.54 -7.01 -19.22
C LEU A 23 -7.80 -8.52 -19.14
N ILE A 24 -9.01 -8.99 -19.46
CA ILE A 24 -9.31 -10.43 -19.55
C ILE A 24 -8.40 -11.09 -20.60
N TYR A 25 -8.23 -10.42 -21.75
CA TYR A 25 -7.31 -10.88 -22.77
C TYR A 25 -5.86 -10.97 -22.25
N ALA A 26 -5.39 -9.96 -21.53
CA ALA A 26 -4.04 -9.95 -20.94
C ALA A 26 -3.85 -11.05 -19.88
N ASP A 27 -4.87 -11.31 -19.05
CA ASP A 27 -4.84 -12.36 -18.03
C ASP A 27 -4.80 -13.77 -18.63
N GLN A 28 -5.55 -14.01 -19.71
CA GLN A 28 -5.67 -15.32 -20.37
C GLN A 28 -4.51 -15.64 -21.33
N SER A 29 -3.76 -14.63 -21.78
CA SER A 29 -2.75 -14.78 -22.83
C SER A 29 -1.47 -15.43 -22.30
N SER A 30 -1.45 -16.76 -22.24
CA SER A 30 -0.26 -17.55 -21.90
C SER A 30 0.41 -18.28 -23.07
N ALA A 31 -0.21 -18.45 -24.26
CA ALA A 31 0.47 -19.27 -25.30
C ALA A 31 -0.01 -19.21 -26.78
N SER A 32 -1.02 -18.45 -27.22
CA SER A 32 -1.73 -18.81 -28.48
C SER A 32 -1.75 -17.79 -29.63
N LEU A 33 -1.12 -16.61 -29.52
CA LEU A 33 -1.17 -15.58 -30.58
C LEU A 33 0.21 -15.03 -30.95
N SER A 34 0.32 -14.51 -32.19
CA SER A 34 1.54 -13.85 -32.64
C SER A 34 1.85 -12.61 -31.80
N ASP A 35 3.13 -12.36 -31.55
CA ASP A 35 3.59 -11.26 -30.70
C ASP A 35 3.02 -9.90 -31.14
N SER A 36 2.89 -9.67 -32.45
CA SER A 36 2.33 -8.43 -33.01
C SER A 36 0.87 -8.17 -32.59
N LYS A 37 0.01 -9.21 -32.53
CA LYS A 37 -1.39 -9.04 -32.11
C LYS A 37 -1.48 -8.73 -30.62
N ARG A 38 -0.61 -9.36 -29.82
CA ARG A 38 -0.53 -9.08 -28.38
C ARG A 38 -0.08 -7.65 -28.15
N GLU A 39 0.95 -7.20 -28.85
CA GLU A 39 1.46 -5.82 -28.74
C GLU A 39 0.38 -4.78 -29.09
N GLU A 40 -0.38 -5.00 -30.16
CA GLU A 40 -1.52 -4.14 -30.53
C GLU A 40 -2.56 -4.04 -29.40
N LYS A 41 -2.94 -5.19 -28.82
CA LYS A 41 -3.93 -5.24 -27.73
C LYS A 41 -3.42 -4.58 -26.45
N MET A 42 -2.14 -4.74 -26.12
CA MET A 42 -1.53 -4.08 -24.97
C MET A 42 -1.40 -2.56 -25.16
N ALA A 43 -1.13 -2.10 -26.39
CA ALA A 43 -1.14 -0.68 -26.72
C ALA A 43 -2.55 -0.07 -26.63
N GLU A 44 -3.57 -0.81 -27.07
CA GLU A 44 -4.98 -0.43 -26.93
C GLU A 44 -5.38 -0.32 -25.45
N LEU A 45 -4.94 -1.28 -24.62
CA LEU A 45 -5.17 -1.27 -23.17
C LEU A 45 -4.53 -0.04 -22.51
N ALA A 46 -3.27 0.25 -22.81
CA ALA A 46 -2.57 1.43 -22.30
C ALA A 46 -3.28 2.73 -22.68
N LYS A 47 -3.81 2.82 -23.91
CA LYS A 47 -4.60 3.97 -24.37
C LYS A 47 -5.89 4.13 -23.56
N ASN A 48 -6.62 3.04 -23.32
CA ASN A 48 -7.86 3.11 -22.54
C ASN A 48 -7.59 3.48 -21.08
N ILE A 49 -6.54 2.94 -20.45
CA ILE A 49 -6.15 3.32 -19.08
C ILE A 49 -5.84 4.82 -18.98
N ARG A 50 -5.15 5.39 -19.97
CA ARG A 50 -4.90 6.83 -20.04
C ARG A 50 -6.18 7.64 -20.17
N GLU A 51 -7.15 7.15 -20.93
CA GLU A 51 -8.45 7.80 -21.10
C GLU A 51 -9.28 7.73 -19.81
N LEU A 52 -9.28 6.60 -19.11
CA LEU A 52 -9.86 6.49 -17.75
C LEU A 52 -9.24 7.53 -16.82
N LYS A 53 -7.91 7.68 -16.83
CA LYS A 53 -7.20 8.71 -16.05
C LYS A 53 -7.68 10.12 -16.44
N SER A 54 -7.78 10.42 -17.73
CA SER A 54 -8.23 11.73 -18.20
C SER A 54 -9.68 12.04 -17.79
N ILE A 55 -10.56 11.04 -17.69
CA ILE A 55 -11.92 11.25 -17.18
C ILE A 55 -11.88 11.61 -15.69
N LEU A 56 -11.04 10.92 -14.91
CA LEU A 56 -10.96 11.04 -13.45
C LEU A 56 -10.20 12.27 -12.95
N TYR A 57 -9.26 12.80 -13.75
CA TYR A 57 -8.41 13.93 -13.39
C TYR A 57 -8.60 15.16 -14.27
N GLY A 58 -9.34 15.04 -15.38
CA GLY A 58 -9.36 16.06 -16.43
C GLY A 58 -8.12 16.02 -17.32
N ASN A 59 -7.96 17.05 -18.13
CA ASN A 59 -6.80 17.28 -18.99
C ASN A 59 -6.46 18.79 -19.04
N SER A 60 -5.60 19.23 -19.97
CA SER A 60 -5.22 20.65 -20.09
C SER A 60 -6.39 21.56 -20.46
N GLU A 61 -7.43 21.03 -21.10
CA GLU A 61 -8.55 21.77 -21.67
C GLU A 61 -9.82 21.69 -20.82
N SER A 62 -9.97 20.63 -20.01
CA SER A 62 -11.20 20.39 -19.25
C SER A 62 -10.97 19.76 -17.88
N GLU A 63 -11.71 20.27 -16.90
CA GLU A 63 -11.84 19.66 -15.57
C GLU A 63 -12.65 18.36 -15.61
N PRO A 64 -12.43 17.43 -14.64
CA PRO A 64 -13.19 16.20 -14.57
C PRO A 64 -14.68 16.45 -14.29
N VAL A 65 -15.54 15.90 -15.13
CA VAL A 65 -16.99 16.01 -14.98
C VAL A 65 -17.48 15.00 -13.95
N SER A 66 -18.14 15.48 -12.89
CA SER A 66 -18.61 14.64 -11.77
C SER A 66 -19.48 13.46 -12.21
N GLU A 67 -20.43 13.70 -13.12
CA GLU A 67 -21.31 12.63 -13.64
C GLU A 67 -20.52 11.56 -14.40
N ALA A 68 -19.55 11.96 -15.24
CA ALA A 68 -18.71 11.02 -15.98
C ALA A 68 -17.82 10.20 -15.03
N CYS A 69 -17.28 10.83 -13.98
CA CYS A 69 -16.53 10.12 -12.94
C CYS A 69 -17.40 9.11 -12.19
N ALA A 70 -18.64 9.48 -11.85
CA ALA A 70 -19.57 8.58 -11.16
C ALA A 70 -19.96 7.38 -12.03
N GLN A 71 -20.26 7.59 -13.31
CA GLN A 71 -20.56 6.53 -14.28
C GLN A 71 -19.38 5.57 -14.46
N LEU A 72 -18.18 6.11 -14.65
CA LEU A 72 -16.94 5.32 -14.75
C LEU A 72 -16.75 4.48 -13.49
N THR A 73 -16.82 5.11 -12.31
CA THR A 73 -16.60 4.45 -11.02
C THR A 73 -17.60 3.31 -10.83
N GLN A 74 -18.89 3.56 -11.09
CA GLN A 74 -19.93 2.55 -10.96
C GLN A 74 -19.66 1.33 -11.85
N GLU A 75 -19.36 1.55 -13.13
CA GLU A 75 -19.11 0.45 -14.05
C GLU A 75 -17.80 -0.30 -13.70
N PHE A 76 -16.77 0.42 -13.25
CA PHE A 76 -15.46 -0.16 -12.93
C PHE A 76 -15.52 -1.18 -11.79
N PHE A 77 -16.31 -0.90 -10.75
CA PHE A 77 -16.50 -1.82 -9.64
C PHE A 77 -17.54 -2.91 -9.90
N ARG A 78 -18.53 -2.66 -10.77
CA ARG A 78 -19.63 -3.59 -11.06
C ARG A 78 -19.15 -4.95 -11.56
N GLU A 79 -18.18 -4.95 -12.48
CA GLU A 79 -17.76 -6.16 -13.22
C GLU A 79 -16.35 -6.65 -12.80
N ASN A 80 -15.90 -6.31 -11.59
CA ASN A 80 -14.57 -6.70 -11.05
C ASN A 80 -13.37 -6.21 -11.88
N THR A 81 -13.47 -5.06 -12.56
CA THR A 81 -12.36 -4.51 -13.34
C THR A 81 -11.14 -4.17 -12.46
N LEU A 82 -11.36 -3.75 -11.21
CA LEU A 82 -10.27 -3.49 -10.25
C LEU A 82 -9.38 -4.70 -10.04
N ARG A 83 -9.99 -5.87 -9.80
CA ARG A 83 -9.27 -7.13 -9.61
C ARG A 83 -8.37 -7.42 -10.80
N LEU A 84 -8.95 -7.44 -12.00
CA LEU A 84 -8.22 -7.71 -13.23
C LEU A 84 -7.06 -6.73 -13.44
N LEU A 85 -7.28 -5.44 -13.18
CA LEU A 85 -6.25 -4.42 -13.32
C LEU A 85 -5.08 -4.64 -12.34
N ILE A 86 -5.36 -5.04 -11.08
CA ILE A 86 -4.31 -5.35 -10.09
C ILE A 86 -3.48 -6.55 -10.56
N PHE A 87 -4.12 -7.64 -11.00
CA PHE A 87 -3.39 -8.85 -11.43
C PHE A 87 -2.62 -8.66 -12.74
N CYS A 88 -3.14 -7.84 -13.67
CA CYS A 88 -2.46 -7.55 -14.93
C CYS A 88 -1.41 -6.42 -14.85
N LEU A 89 -1.26 -5.75 -13.69
CA LEU A 89 -0.45 -4.54 -13.58
C LEU A 89 1.00 -4.74 -14.03
N SER A 90 1.60 -5.89 -13.70
CA SER A 90 2.97 -6.24 -14.09
C SER A 90 3.15 -6.47 -15.60
N GLN A 91 2.07 -6.77 -16.33
CA GLN A 91 2.10 -6.95 -17.77
C GLN A 91 2.08 -5.62 -18.54
N LEU A 92 1.70 -4.52 -17.87
CA LEU A 92 1.65 -3.20 -18.48
C LEU A 92 3.06 -2.60 -18.63
N ASN A 93 3.23 -1.71 -19.60
CA ASN A 93 4.43 -0.88 -19.70
C ASN A 93 4.47 0.17 -18.56
N LEU A 94 5.64 0.79 -18.37
CA LEU A 94 5.90 1.70 -17.24
C LEU A 94 4.88 2.84 -17.12
N GLU A 95 4.52 3.48 -18.23
CA GLU A 95 3.59 4.60 -18.22
C GLU A 95 2.16 4.13 -17.90
N ALA A 96 1.72 3.02 -18.49
CA ALA A 96 0.42 2.43 -18.21
C ALA A 96 0.30 1.96 -16.75
N ARG A 97 1.39 1.47 -16.12
CA ARG A 97 1.41 1.17 -14.67
C ARG A 97 1.16 2.41 -13.82
N LYS A 98 1.81 3.53 -14.15
CA LYS A 98 1.62 4.81 -13.45
C LYS A 98 0.18 5.31 -13.61
N ASP A 99 -0.34 5.28 -14.84
CA ASP A 99 -1.71 5.69 -15.13
C ASP A 99 -2.72 4.80 -14.40
N ALA A 100 -2.55 3.49 -14.43
CA ALA A 100 -3.39 2.53 -13.71
C ALA A 100 -3.37 2.76 -12.19
N THR A 101 -2.19 3.06 -11.64
CA THR A 101 -2.03 3.39 -10.20
C THR A 101 -2.84 4.63 -9.83
N GLN A 102 -2.78 5.68 -10.64
CA GLN A 102 -3.55 6.90 -10.42
C GLN A 102 -5.06 6.67 -10.59
N VAL A 103 -5.48 5.87 -11.57
CA VAL A 103 -6.88 5.47 -11.75
C VAL A 103 -7.38 4.76 -10.49
N VAL A 104 -6.68 3.72 -10.01
CA VAL A 104 -7.06 2.99 -8.80
C VAL A 104 -7.11 3.90 -7.59
N ALA A 105 -6.12 4.77 -7.42
CA ALA A 105 -6.06 5.74 -6.32
C ALA A 105 -7.26 6.69 -6.30
N ASN A 106 -7.59 7.27 -7.46
CA ASN A 106 -8.70 8.21 -7.59
C ASN A 106 -10.05 7.52 -7.31
N LEU A 107 -10.26 6.31 -7.84
CA LEU A 107 -11.49 5.54 -7.65
C LEU A 107 -11.81 5.27 -6.16
N GLN A 108 -10.82 5.19 -5.28
CA GLN A 108 -11.04 5.03 -3.83
C GLN A 108 -11.69 6.26 -3.17
N ARG A 109 -11.72 7.40 -3.86
CA ARG A 109 -12.23 8.68 -3.35
C ARG A 109 -13.54 9.09 -4.01
N GLN A 110 -13.90 8.47 -5.13
CA GLN A 110 -15.10 8.79 -5.89
C GLN A 110 -16.36 8.42 -5.12
N GLN A 111 -17.33 9.34 -5.12
CA GLN A 111 -18.64 9.12 -4.55
C GLN A 111 -19.66 8.89 -5.66
N VAL A 112 -20.38 7.79 -5.59
CA VAL A 112 -21.51 7.49 -6.48
C VAL A 112 -22.77 7.55 -5.62
N ASN A 113 -23.70 8.47 -5.95
CA ASN A 113 -24.89 8.73 -5.14
C ASN A 113 -24.56 8.96 -3.64
N SER A 114 -23.53 9.78 -3.39
CA SER A 114 -23.01 10.09 -2.05
C SER A 114 -22.47 8.89 -1.25
N ARG A 115 -22.14 7.76 -1.91
CA ARG A 115 -21.56 6.57 -1.30
C ARG A 115 -20.19 6.25 -1.89
N LEU A 116 -19.27 5.80 -1.04
CA LEU A 116 -17.95 5.28 -1.45
C LEU A 116 -18.05 3.81 -1.81
N ILE A 117 -18.56 3.51 -3.02
CA ILE A 117 -18.79 2.12 -3.46
C ILE A 117 -17.52 1.26 -3.49
N ALA A 118 -16.34 1.89 -3.57
CA ALA A 118 -15.06 1.21 -3.48
C ALA A 118 -14.85 0.51 -2.12
N SER A 119 -15.34 1.11 -1.02
CA SER A 119 -15.30 0.50 0.32
C SER A 119 -16.10 -0.80 0.36
N ASP A 120 -17.34 -0.77 -0.14
CA ASP A 120 -18.23 -1.94 -0.18
C ASP A 120 -17.68 -3.05 -1.08
N TYR A 121 -17.00 -2.67 -2.17
CA TYR A 121 -16.34 -3.61 -3.07
C TYR A 121 -15.16 -4.32 -2.38
N LEU A 122 -14.28 -3.56 -1.73
CA LEU A 122 -13.08 -4.09 -1.08
C LEU A 122 -13.42 -4.98 0.12
N GLU A 123 -14.47 -4.66 0.87
CA GLU A 123 -14.97 -5.52 1.96
C GLU A 123 -15.36 -6.93 1.48
N LYS A 124 -15.81 -7.05 0.22
CA LYS A 124 -16.17 -8.33 -0.41
C LYS A 124 -15.00 -8.99 -1.15
N ASN A 125 -13.87 -8.31 -1.30
CA ASN A 125 -12.71 -8.72 -2.10
C ASN A 125 -11.40 -8.47 -1.34
N THR A 126 -11.35 -8.88 -0.06
CA THR A 126 -10.24 -8.55 0.84
C THR A 126 -8.91 -9.21 0.43
N ASP A 127 -8.96 -10.29 -0.34
CA ASP A 127 -7.79 -10.96 -0.92
C ASP A 127 -6.99 -10.06 -1.89
N LEU A 128 -7.62 -9.01 -2.45
CA LEU A 128 -6.90 -7.98 -3.20
C LEU A 128 -5.91 -7.22 -2.30
N LEU A 129 -6.23 -7.02 -1.02
CA LEU A 129 -5.34 -6.37 -0.07
C LEU A 129 -4.13 -7.25 0.23
N ASP A 130 -4.34 -8.56 0.33
CA ASP A 130 -3.25 -9.51 0.53
C ASP A 130 -2.30 -9.52 -0.67
N THR A 131 -2.86 -9.41 -1.89
CA THR A 131 -2.09 -9.27 -3.13
C THR A 131 -1.29 -7.96 -3.15
N LEU A 132 -1.91 -6.83 -2.79
CA LEU A 132 -1.23 -5.53 -2.72
C LEU A 132 -0.10 -5.52 -1.67
N ILE A 133 -0.30 -6.16 -0.51
CA ILE A 133 0.73 -6.28 0.53
C ILE A 133 1.89 -7.16 0.06
N ALA A 134 1.60 -8.35 -0.50
CA ALA A 134 2.62 -9.23 -1.05
C ALA A 134 3.39 -8.56 -2.21
N GLY A 135 2.77 -7.60 -2.88
CA GLY A 135 3.37 -6.79 -3.93
C GLY A 135 4.67 -6.07 -3.57
N TYR A 136 4.94 -5.80 -2.28
CA TYR A 136 6.23 -5.25 -1.83
C TYR A 136 7.42 -6.20 -2.06
N GLU A 137 7.17 -7.49 -2.26
CA GLU A 137 8.20 -8.50 -2.58
C GLU A 137 8.73 -8.35 -4.02
N ASN A 138 8.00 -7.66 -4.90
CA ASN A 138 8.42 -7.35 -6.26
C ASN A 138 8.90 -5.89 -6.35
N THR A 139 10.21 -5.68 -6.45
CA THR A 139 10.81 -4.33 -6.43
C THR A 139 10.31 -3.41 -7.54
N ASP A 140 9.97 -3.94 -8.72
CA ASP A 140 9.50 -3.17 -9.86
C ASP A 140 8.04 -2.71 -9.69
N MET A 141 7.28 -3.39 -8.83
CA MET A 141 5.86 -3.16 -8.61
C MET A 141 5.55 -2.57 -7.22
N ALA A 142 6.49 -2.68 -6.27
CA ALA A 142 6.28 -2.36 -4.87
C ALA A 142 5.70 -0.96 -4.66
N LEU A 143 6.24 0.06 -5.33
CA LEU A 143 5.75 1.44 -5.19
C LEU A 143 4.35 1.63 -5.79
N HIS A 144 4.01 0.93 -6.86
CA HIS A 144 2.67 0.96 -7.45
C HIS A 144 1.64 0.34 -6.49
N TYR A 145 1.96 -0.85 -5.96
CA TYR A 145 1.09 -1.53 -5.01
C TYR A 145 1.00 -0.81 -3.67
N GLY A 146 2.10 -0.19 -3.19
CA GLY A 146 2.11 0.64 -1.99
C GLY A 146 1.17 1.85 -2.09
N VAL A 147 1.19 2.56 -3.22
CA VAL A 147 0.25 3.67 -3.47
C VAL A 147 -1.19 3.17 -3.51
N MET A 148 -1.48 2.10 -4.24
CA MET A 148 -2.84 1.53 -4.29
C MET A 148 -3.33 1.08 -2.91
N LEU A 149 -2.46 0.43 -2.13
CA LEU A 149 -2.77 -0.04 -0.78
C LEU A 149 -3.07 1.13 0.15
N ARG A 150 -2.26 2.19 0.14
CA ARG A 150 -2.52 3.41 0.94
C ARG A 150 -3.87 4.02 0.65
N GLU A 151 -4.29 4.04 -0.61
CA GLU A 151 -5.60 4.57 -0.98
C GLU A 151 -6.75 3.65 -0.53
N CYS A 152 -6.53 2.32 -0.52
CA CYS A 152 -7.50 1.36 -0.02
C CYS A 152 -7.68 1.45 1.51
N ILE A 153 -6.59 1.55 2.29
CA ILE A 153 -6.64 1.62 3.78
C ILE A 153 -7.26 2.92 4.30
N ARG A 154 -7.60 3.86 3.40
CA ARG A 154 -8.44 5.01 3.73
C ARG A 154 -9.81 4.58 4.25
N HIS A 155 -10.33 3.46 3.79
CA HIS A 155 -11.59 2.88 4.27
C HIS A 155 -11.34 2.11 5.57
N GLN A 156 -12.18 2.35 6.58
CA GLN A 156 -11.99 1.77 7.91
C GLN A 156 -12.09 0.23 7.89
N THR A 157 -13.02 -0.32 7.09
CA THR A 157 -13.21 -1.78 6.92
C THR A 157 -11.94 -2.45 6.39
N VAL A 158 -11.30 -1.84 5.40
CA VAL A 158 -10.03 -2.29 4.81
C VAL A 158 -8.89 -2.21 5.81
N ALA A 159 -8.71 -1.08 6.49
CA ALA A 159 -7.65 -0.93 7.49
C ALA A 159 -7.80 -1.94 8.64
N ARG A 160 -9.05 -2.19 9.07
CA ARG A 160 -9.36 -3.22 10.07
C ARG A 160 -8.93 -4.60 9.61
N TYR A 161 -9.31 -4.99 8.39
CA TYR A 161 -8.90 -6.28 7.81
C TYR A 161 -7.38 -6.46 7.83
N VAL A 162 -6.65 -5.46 7.34
CA VAL A 162 -5.17 -5.54 7.28
C VAL A 162 -4.56 -5.66 8.67
N LEU A 163 -5.03 -4.88 9.65
CA LEU A 163 -4.52 -4.92 11.03
C LEU A 163 -4.84 -6.22 11.78
N GLU A 164 -5.95 -6.87 11.45
CA GLU A 164 -6.36 -8.16 12.03
C GLU A 164 -5.73 -9.36 11.28
N SER A 165 -5.27 -9.15 10.04
CA SER A 165 -4.62 -10.16 9.20
C SER A 165 -3.17 -10.45 9.63
N PRO A 166 -2.67 -11.70 9.47
CA PRO A 166 -1.25 -12.02 9.63
C PRO A 166 -0.32 -11.17 8.76
N ASN A 167 -0.82 -10.65 7.63
CA ASN A 167 -0.06 -9.85 6.69
C ASN A 167 0.47 -8.53 7.27
N VAL A 168 -0.12 -8.03 8.36
CA VAL A 168 0.41 -6.84 9.06
C VAL A 168 1.86 -7.04 9.52
N LYS A 169 2.26 -8.28 9.83
CA LYS A 169 3.62 -8.58 10.29
C LYS A 169 4.66 -8.42 9.18
N LYS A 170 4.26 -8.59 7.92
CA LYS A 170 5.18 -8.44 6.78
C LYS A 170 5.74 -7.01 6.68
N PHE A 171 5.03 -6.00 7.19
CA PHE A 171 5.54 -4.63 7.24
C PHE A 171 6.81 -4.49 8.07
N PHE A 172 7.02 -5.30 9.11
CA PHE A 172 8.27 -5.28 9.87
C PHE A 172 9.47 -5.67 9.01
N ASP A 173 9.28 -6.61 8.08
CA ASP A 173 10.30 -7.04 7.14
C ASP A 173 10.47 -6.00 6.01
N TYR A 174 9.36 -5.51 5.44
CA TYR A 174 9.39 -4.54 4.34
C TYR A 174 10.04 -3.21 4.72
N ILE A 175 9.85 -2.74 5.96
CA ILE A 175 10.49 -1.52 6.47
C ILE A 175 12.02 -1.70 6.60
N GLN A 176 12.52 -2.93 6.68
CA GLN A 176 13.96 -3.22 6.80
C GLN A 176 14.61 -3.55 5.46
N LEU A 177 13.88 -3.45 4.35
CA LEU A 177 14.44 -3.69 3.01
C LEU A 177 15.60 -2.73 2.70
N PRO A 178 16.63 -3.19 1.96
CA PRO A 178 17.78 -2.36 1.60
C PRO A 178 17.45 -1.25 0.59
N TYR A 179 16.26 -1.32 -0.05
CA TYR A 179 15.78 -0.32 -0.99
C TYR A 179 15.08 0.81 -0.25
N PHE A 180 15.75 1.96 -0.14
CA PHE A 180 15.26 3.10 0.64
C PHE A 180 13.83 3.52 0.27
N ASP A 181 13.52 3.67 -1.02
CA ASP A 181 12.21 4.13 -1.47
C ASP A 181 11.09 3.15 -1.06
N ILE A 182 11.34 1.85 -1.17
CA ILE A 182 10.38 0.79 -0.82
C ILE A 182 10.20 0.71 0.70
N SER A 183 11.32 0.74 1.45
CA SER A 183 11.30 0.73 2.92
C SER A 183 10.55 1.96 3.47
N ALA A 184 10.83 3.15 2.95
CA ALA A 184 10.16 4.39 3.34
C ALA A 184 8.67 4.36 3.00
N ASP A 185 8.31 3.85 1.82
CA ASP A 185 6.93 3.67 1.39
C ASP A 185 6.16 2.69 2.31
N ALA A 186 6.77 1.53 2.62
CA ALA A 186 6.21 0.55 3.56
C ALA A 186 6.02 1.15 4.96
N ALA A 187 7.01 1.92 5.44
CA ALA A 187 6.92 2.61 6.73
C ALA A 187 5.80 3.64 6.77
N ALA A 188 5.62 4.40 5.68
CA ALA A 188 4.53 5.37 5.55
C ALA A 188 3.16 4.67 5.56
N THR A 189 3.01 3.59 4.80
CA THR A 189 1.78 2.77 4.76
C THR A 189 1.48 2.17 6.14
N PHE A 190 2.47 1.60 6.82
CA PHE A 190 2.31 1.03 8.16
C PHE A 190 1.94 2.09 9.19
N LYS A 191 2.60 3.25 9.16
CA LYS A 191 2.24 4.39 10.02
C LYS A 191 0.80 4.83 9.78
N GLU A 192 0.37 4.88 8.53
CA GLU A 192 -0.99 5.30 8.18
C GLU A 192 -2.05 4.31 8.70
N LEU A 193 -1.81 2.99 8.56
CA LEU A 193 -2.63 1.94 9.16
C LEU A 193 -2.84 2.15 10.66
N LEU A 194 -1.78 2.49 11.39
CA LEU A 194 -1.81 2.67 12.84
C LEU A 194 -2.43 4.01 13.30
N THR A 195 -2.47 5.03 12.44
CA THR A 195 -2.78 6.41 12.87
C THR A 195 -4.05 6.99 12.27
N ARG A 196 -4.50 6.53 11.11
CA ARG A 196 -5.69 7.06 10.42
C ARG A 196 -6.98 6.74 11.20
N HIS A 197 -7.19 5.48 11.55
CA HIS A 197 -8.41 5.00 12.21
C HIS A 197 -8.11 4.62 13.66
N LYS A 198 -7.89 5.62 14.53
CA LYS A 198 -7.39 5.43 15.91
C LYS A 198 -8.16 4.39 16.73
N SER A 199 -9.48 4.36 16.61
CA SER A 199 -10.34 3.39 17.30
C SER A 199 -10.09 1.95 16.85
N THR A 200 -9.79 1.76 15.57
CA THR A 200 -9.51 0.45 14.96
C THR A 200 -8.09 0.00 15.30
N ALA A 201 -7.11 0.90 15.22
CA ALA A 201 -5.75 0.59 15.61
C ALA A 201 -5.66 0.16 17.09
N ALA A 202 -6.31 0.91 18.00
CA ALA A 202 -6.30 0.63 19.42
C ALA A 202 -6.96 -0.71 19.82
N SER A 203 -7.95 -1.19 19.06
CA SER A 203 -8.65 -2.44 19.38
C SER A 203 -7.87 -3.70 18.96
N THR A 204 -6.94 -3.57 18.01
CA THR A 204 -6.20 -4.69 17.41
C THR A 204 -5.02 -5.20 18.25
N ALA A 205 -4.62 -6.46 18.02
CA ALA A 205 -3.54 -7.10 18.76
C ALA A 205 -2.16 -6.48 18.52
N VAL A 206 -1.96 -5.80 17.37
CA VAL A 206 -0.68 -5.15 17.02
C VAL A 206 -0.34 -4.05 18.02
N CYS A 207 -1.29 -3.17 18.36
CA CYS A 207 -1.09 -2.16 19.41
C CYS A 207 -0.99 -2.76 20.82
N LYS A 208 -1.73 -3.84 21.10
CA LYS A 208 -1.61 -4.55 22.39
C LYS A 208 -0.22 -5.17 22.58
N ASN A 209 0.38 -5.67 21.50
CA ASN A 209 1.72 -6.26 21.55
C ASN A 209 2.83 -5.21 21.61
N SER A 210 2.74 -4.08 20.90
CA SER A 210 3.71 -2.97 21.04
C SER A 210 3.68 -2.34 22.45
N GLU A 211 2.50 -2.27 23.07
CA GLU A 211 2.37 -1.91 24.49
C GLU A 211 2.99 -2.96 25.43
N ARG A 212 2.83 -4.26 25.14
CA ARG A 212 3.46 -5.32 25.92
C ARG A 212 4.97 -5.32 25.77
N GLU A 213 5.50 -5.16 24.56
CA GLU A 213 6.93 -5.08 24.27
C GLU A 213 7.59 -3.86 24.94
N SER A 214 6.94 -2.70 24.90
CA SER A 214 7.41 -1.51 25.62
C SER A 214 7.35 -1.67 27.14
N LYS A 215 6.33 -2.37 27.69
CA LYS A 215 6.25 -2.72 29.11
C LYS A 215 7.33 -3.75 29.51
N THR A 216 7.58 -4.79 28.73
CA THR A 216 8.67 -5.75 28.99
C THR A 216 10.06 -5.11 28.86
N SER A 217 10.24 -4.14 27.97
CA SER A 217 11.49 -3.37 27.84
C SER A 217 11.71 -2.46 29.04
N LYS A 218 10.65 -1.84 29.58
CA LYS A 218 10.71 -1.06 30.84
C LYS A 218 10.99 -1.95 32.06
N ILE A 219 10.42 -3.16 32.12
CA ILE A 219 10.67 -4.12 33.21
C ILE A 219 12.11 -4.65 33.16
N LYS A 220 12.64 -4.99 31.97
CA LYS A 220 14.05 -5.37 31.80
C LYS A 220 15.01 -4.25 32.22
N ASN A 221 14.72 -2.99 31.87
CA ASN A 221 15.52 -1.84 32.29
C ASN A 221 15.44 -1.54 33.81
N ASN A 222 14.32 -1.82 34.48
CA ASN A 222 14.22 -1.69 35.94
C ASN A 222 14.94 -2.83 36.67
N MET A 223 14.95 -4.05 36.11
CA MET A 223 15.68 -5.19 36.68
C MET A 223 17.22 -5.00 36.55
N GLN A 224 17.67 -4.30 35.50
CA GLN A 224 19.08 -3.94 35.28
C GLN A 224 19.55 -2.71 36.10
N LYS A 225 18.62 -1.84 36.52
CA LYS A 225 18.91 -0.76 37.49
C LYS A 225 18.95 -1.26 38.94
N SER A 226 18.13 -2.24 39.30
CA SER A 226 18.14 -2.84 40.65
C SER A 226 19.39 -3.70 40.93
N SER A 227 20.12 -4.11 39.90
CA SER A 227 21.38 -4.87 40.02
C SER A 227 22.63 -3.98 40.02
N ARG A 228 22.49 -2.66 39.79
CA ARG A 228 23.60 -1.68 39.83
C ARG A 228 23.67 -0.88 41.13
N SER A 229 22.71 -1.02 42.05
CA SER A 229 22.72 -0.34 43.35
C SER A 229 23.39 -1.12 44.48
N HIS A 230 24.09 -2.23 44.18
CA HIS A 230 24.78 -3.06 45.19
C HIS A 230 26.30 -3.16 45.03
N THR A 231 26.94 -2.32 44.21
CA THR A 231 28.41 -2.32 44.04
C THR A 231 29.07 -0.97 44.28
N GLU A 232 28.50 -0.11 45.11
CA GLU A 232 29.22 1.05 45.65
C GLU A 232 28.94 1.16 47.15
N ASN A 233 29.72 0.45 47.96
CA ASN A 233 30.01 0.85 49.33
C ASN A 233 31.34 0.25 49.80
N GLU A 234 32.18 1.14 50.34
CA GLU A 234 33.39 0.95 51.17
C GLU A 234 34.79 0.89 50.49
N PRO A 235 35.87 1.36 51.17
CA PRO A 235 36.01 2.72 51.70
C PRO A 235 37.40 3.34 51.39
N ARG A 236 37.48 4.68 51.42
CA ARG A 236 38.75 5.42 51.54
C ARG A 236 39.36 5.18 52.93
N ASN A 237 40.45 4.43 53.03
CA ASN A 237 41.49 4.68 54.05
C ASN A 237 42.73 3.80 53.85
N GLN A 238 43.79 4.37 53.27
CA GLN A 238 45.16 3.84 53.42
C GLN A 238 46.19 4.91 53.03
N LYS A 239 46.37 5.92 53.88
CA LYS A 239 47.60 6.72 54.02
C LYS A 239 47.73 7.23 55.45
N GLN A 240 47.96 6.32 56.39
CA GLN A 240 48.64 6.62 57.65
C GLN A 240 48.93 5.32 58.40
N LYS A 241 50.19 5.17 58.85
CA LYS A 241 50.76 4.08 59.68
C LYS A 241 51.39 2.90 58.93
N GLU A 242 52.48 3.18 58.21
CA GLU A 242 53.72 2.41 58.44
C GLU A 242 54.65 3.33 59.24
N LYS A 243 54.65 3.10 60.55
CA LYS A 243 55.64 3.63 61.48
C LYS A 243 56.72 2.56 61.65
N GLU A 244 57.96 3.03 61.64
CA GLU A 244 59.02 2.57 62.56
C GLU A 244 59.31 1.06 62.57
N CYS A 245 60.23 0.63 61.71
CA CYS A 245 61.31 -0.26 62.14
C CYS A 245 62.53 -0.09 61.22
N ASN A 246 63.35 0.93 61.49
CA ASN A 246 64.80 0.79 61.40
C ASN A 246 65.44 1.82 62.34
N LYS A 247 65.77 1.33 63.54
CA LYS A 247 66.60 1.97 64.56
C LYS A 247 67.78 1.02 64.77
N LYS A 248 69.01 1.56 64.86
CA LYS A 248 70.34 0.91 64.97
C LYS A 248 70.91 0.55 63.59
N THR A 249 72.01 1.14 63.10
CA THR A 249 73.30 1.43 63.74
C THR A 249 73.94 2.64 63.08
#